data_AF-A0A482VJE5-F1
#
_entry.id   AF-A0A482VJE5-F1
#
_cell.length_a   1.000
_cell.length_b   1.000
_cell.length_c   1.000
_cell.angle_alpha   90.00
_cell.angle_beta   90.00
_cell.angle_gamma   90.00
#
_symmetry.space_group_name_H-M   'P 1'
#
loop_
_entity.id
_entity.type
_entity.pdbx_description
1 polymer ?
#
loop_
_entity_poly.entity_id
_entity_poly.type
_entity_poly.pdbx_seq_one_letter_code
_entity_poly.pdbx_strand_id
1 'polypeptide(L)'
;LFEEHGELLNLFEKFKELKTKEDQANSLELAEHASTVMNTLDEGIKGLDNLDAFFEYLHQVGASHRRIPGFKVEYFWKIEKPFLTAVETTLGDRYTENVENIYKITIKFIIETLIKGFDNANATT
;
A
#
# COMPACT_ATOMS: atom_id res chain seq x y z
N LEU A 1 6.96 -3.61 7.33
CA LEU A 1 5.84 -2.73 7.74
C LEU A 1 5.53 -2.89 9.22
N PHE A 2 4.96 -4.02 9.65
CA PHE A 2 4.53 -4.19 11.05
C PHE A 2 5.66 -4.30 12.08
N GLU A 3 6.88 -4.66 11.66
CA GLU A 3 8.08 -4.55 12.52
C GLU A 3 8.40 -3.10 12.90
N GLU A 4 8.15 -2.13 12.00
CA GLU A 4 8.40 -0.70 12.24
C GLU A 4 7.14 0.06 12.72
N HIS A 5 5.96 -0.46 12.40
CA HIS A 5 4.65 0.16 12.65
C HIS A 5 3.67 -0.87 13.22
N GLY A 6 4.02 -1.44 14.38
CA GLY A 6 3.25 -2.50 15.04
C GLY A 6 1.83 -2.07 15.43
N GLU A 7 1.58 -0.77 15.58
CA GLU A 7 0.25 -0.24 15.84
C GLU A 7 -0.76 -0.54 14.72
N LEU A 8 -0.28 -0.70 13.48
CA LEU A 8 -1.12 -0.98 12.32
C LEU A 8 -1.73 -2.39 12.37
N LEU A 9 -1.10 -3.34 13.08
CA LEU A 9 -1.66 -4.69 13.25
C LEU A 9 -3.02 -4.66 13.95
N ASN A 10 -3.28 -3.66 14.79
CA ASN A 10 -4.55 -3.54 15.50
C ASN A 10 -5.75 -3.28 14.57
N LEU A 11 -5.49 -2.84 13.32
CA LEU A 11 -6.53 -2.65 12.29
C LEU A 11 -6.98 -3.98 11.66
N PHE A 12 -6.24 -5.07 11.89
CA PHE A 12 -6.47 -6.37 11.27
C PHE A 12 -6.99 -7.37 12.31
N GLU A 13 -8.32 -7.38 12.53
CA GLU A 13 -8.97 -8.20 13.57
C GLU A 13 -8.57 -9.69 13.53
N LYS A 14 -8.36 -10.24 12.33
CA LYS A 14 -8.04 -11.65 12.11
C LYS A 14 -6.60 -12.02 12.48
N PHE A 15 -5.66 -11.08 12.49
CA PHE A 15 -4.24 -11.40 12.69
C PHE A 15 -3.45 -10.37 13.53
N LYS A 16 -4.14 -9.51 14.27
CA LYS A 16 -3.55 -8.55 15.21
C LYS A 16 -2.61 -9.18 16.27
N GLU A 17 -2.76 -10.47 16.54
CA GLU A 17 -1.92 -11.21 17.50
C GLU A 17 -0.59 -11.70 16.91
N LEU A 18 -0.42 -11.63 15.58
CA LEU A 18 0.81 -12.05 14.90
C LEU A 18 1.88 -10.96 15.05
N LYS A 19 2.52 -10.94 16.22
CA LYS A 19 3.48 -9.89 16.61
C LYS A 19 4.92 -10.21 16.22
N THR A 20 5.21 -11.46 15.87
CA THR A 20 6.55 -11.88 15.44
C THR A 20 6.65 -11.93 13.92
N LYS A 21 7.87 -11.79 13.40
CA LYS A 21 8.16 -11.89 11.97
C LYS A 21 7.81 -13.27 11.42
N GLU A 22 8.06 -14.32 12.19
CA GLU A 22 7.78 -15.70 11.79
C GLU A 22 6.27 -15.95 11.68
N ASP A 23 5.49 -15.46 12.66
CA ASP A 23 4.03 -15.56 12.63
C ASP A 23 3.43 -14.80 11.44
N GLN A 24 3.94 -13.58 11.17
CA GLN A 24 3.50 -12.77 10.04
C GLN A 24 3.85 -13.41 8.70
N ALA A 25 5.04 -14.00 8.56
CA ALA A 25 5.48 -14.63 7.32
C ALA A 25 4.65 -15.86 6.95
N ASN A 26 4.08 -16.55 7.94
CA ASN A 26 3.24 -17.73 7.74
C ASN A 26 1.74 -17.42 7.67
N SER A 27 1.34 -16.15 7.78
CA SER A 27 -0.07 -15.75 7.75
C SER A 27 -0.61 -15.70 6.33
N LEU A 28 -1.62 -16.52 6.07
CA LEU A 28 -2.33 -16.51 4.79
C LEU A 28 -3.07 -15.19 4.57
N GLU A 29 -3.75 -14.67 5.59
CA GLU A 29 -4.49 -13.41 5.51
C GLU A 29 -3.58 -12.22 5.23
N LEU A 30 -2.38 -12.19 5.83
CA LEU A 30 -1.40 -11.16 5.54
C LEU A 30 -0.86 -11.32 4.11
N ALA A 31 -0.59 -12.54 3.66
CA ALA A 31 -0.16 -12.80 2.29
C ALA A 31 -1.22 -12.36 1.27
N GLU A 32 -2.50 -12.61 1.54
CA GLU A 32 -3.63 -12.17 0.70
C GLU A 32 -3.73 -10.64 0.63
N HIS A 33 -3.61 -9.96 1.78
CA HIS A 33 -3.61 -8.50 1.80
C HIS A 33 -2.39 -7.92 1.07
N ALA A 34 -1.21 -8.47 1.31
CA ALA A 34 0.01 -8.08 0.62
C ALA A 34 -0.11 -8.30 -0.90
N SER A 35 -0.70 -9.42 -1.33
CA SER A 35 -0.99 -9.69 -2.74
C SER A 35 -1.96 -8.66 -3.32
N THR A 36 -3.00 -8.28 -2.58
CA THR A 36 -3.95 -7.24 -3.01
C THR A 36 -3.25 -5.90 -3.19
N VAL A 37 -2.37 -5.51 -2.25
CA VAL A 37 -1.55 -4.29 -2.36
C VAL A 37 -0.64 -4.37 -3.59
N MET A 38 0.08 -5.47 -3.79
CA MET A 38 0.98 -5.62 -4.94
C MET A 38 0.23 -5.61 -6.28
N ASN A 39 -0.93 -6.27 -6.36
CA ASN A 39 -1.80 -6.20 -7.53
C ASN A 39 -2.30 -4.77 -7.76
N THR A 40 -2.63 -4.04 -6.70
CA THR A 40 -3.04 -2.63 -6.80
C THR A 40 -1.92 -1.76 -7.38
N LEU A 41 -0.68 -2.01 -6.96
CA LEU A 41 0.50 -1.32 -7.47
C LEU A 41 0.82 -1.71 -8.92
N ASP A 42 0.68 -2.99 -9.28
CA ASP A 42 0.92 -3.52 -10.62
C ASP A 42 -0.11 -3.00 -11.63
N GLU A 43 -1.41 -3.06 -11.29
CA GLU A 43 -2.47 -2.42 -12.07
C GLU A 43 -2.28 -0.90 -12.11
N GLY A 44 -1.76 -0.31 -11.03
CA GLY A 44 -1.36 1.07 -10.99
C GLY A 44 -0.30 1.44 -12.05
N ILE A 45 0.73 0.61 -12.16
CA ILE A 45 1.83 0.80 -13.11
C ILE A 45 1.38 0.52 -14.55
N LYS A 46 0.61 -0.55 -14.78
CA LYS A 46 0.05 -0.92 -16.09
C LYS A 46 -0.99 0.09 -16.57
N GLY A 47 -1.76 0.64 -15.65
CA GLY A 47 -2.79 1.65 -15.89
C GLY A 47 -2.23 3.04 -16.19
N LEU A 48 -0.92 3.26 -16.15
CA LEU A 48 -0.34 4.55 -16.57
C LEU A 48 -0.63 4.89 -18.03
N ASP A 49 -0.91 3.88 -18.87
CA ASP A 49 -1.36 4.07 -20.26
C ASP A 49 -2.84 4.48 -20.35
N ASN A 50 -3.64 4.26 -19.30
CA ASN A 50 -5.03 4.73 -19.17
C ASN A 50 -5.26 5.31 -17.77
N LEU A 51 -4.88 6.58 -17.62
CA LEU A 51 -4.92 7.29 -16.35
C LEU A 51 -6.34 7.38 -15.74
N ASP A 52 -7.40 7.38 -16.54
CA ASP A 52 -8.77 7.44 -16.03
C ASP A 52 -9.14 6.16 -15.27
N ALA A 53 -8.84 4.99 -15.85
CA ALA A 53 -9.05 3.70 -15.20
C ALA A 53 -8.17 3.55 -13.95
N PHE A 54 -6.92 4.02 -14.02
CA PHE A 54 -6.01 4.08 -12.88
C PHE A 54 -6.61 4.89 -11.71
N PHE A 55 -7.09 6.11 -11.98
CA PHE A 55 -7.65 6.97 -10.95
C PHE A 55 -8.94 6.40 -10.37
N GLU A 56 -9.84 5.86 -11.20
CA GLU A 56 -11.07 5.23 -10.73
C GLU A 56 -10.78 4.09 -9.75
N TYR A 57 -9.88 3.18 -10.14
CA TYR A 57 -9.53 2.03 -9.32
C TYR A 57 -8.88 2.44 -7.99
N LEU A 58 -7.85 3.28 -8.01
CA LEU A 58 -7.19 3.73 -6.77
C LEU A 58 -8.12 4.57 -5.89
N HIS A 59 -9.03 5.36 -6.47
CA HIS A 59 -10.01 6.08 -5.67
C HIS A 59 -10.95 5.12 -4.94
N GLN A 60 -11.40 4.05 -5.60
CA GLN A 60 -12.23 3.02 -4.96
C GLN A 60 -11.48 2.29 -3.84
N VAL A 61 -10.20 1.94 -4.05
CA VAL A 61 -9.35 1.32 -3.03
C VAL A 61 -9.18 2.26 -1.84
N GLY A 62 -8.85 3.53 -2.09
CA GLY A 62 -8.75 4.57 -1.07
C GLY A 62 -10.05 4.71 -0.27
N ALA A 63 -11.19 4.82 -0.95
CA ALA A 63 -12.51 4.91 -0.33
C ALA A 63 -12.83 3.69 0.55
N SER A 64 -12.42 2.48 0.15
CA SER A 64 -12.70 1.25 0.91
C SER A 64 -12.09 1.27 2.32
N HIS A 65 -10.96 1.96 2.52
CA HIS A 65 -10.29 2.06 3.82
C HIS A 65 -11.08 2.90 4.83
N ARG A 66 -12.08 3.68 4.40
CA ARG A 66 -13.04 4.35 5.32
C ARG A 66 -13.86 3.37 6.14
N ARG A 67 -14.07 2.16 5.63
CA ARG A 67 -14.83 1.11 6.30
C ARG A 67 -14.05 0.45 7.44
N ILE A 68 -12.75 0.76 7.58
CA ILE A 68 -11.87 0.20 8.61
C ILE A 68 -11.93 1.12 9.84
N PRO A 69 -12.51 0.68 10.97
CA PRO A 69 -12.58 1.50 12.18
C PRO A 69 -11.18 1.89 12.67
N GLY A 70 -10.99 3.18 12.96
CA GLY A 70 -9.72 3.70 13.47
C GLY A 70 -8.61 3.87 12.43
N PHE A 71 -8.88 3.59 11.14
CA PHE A 71 -7.92 3.88 10.08
C PHE A 71 -7.70 5.38 9.94
N LYS A 72 -6.43 5.79 9.92
CA LYS A 72 -6.02 7.18 9.72
C LYS A 72 -5.38 7.34 8.35
N VAL A 73 -5.66 8.45 7.67
CA VAL A 73 -5.14 8.70 6.32
C VAL A 73 -3.60 8.66 6.27
N GLU A 74 -2.92 9.04 7.36
CA GLU A 74 -1.46 8.99 7.45
C GLU A 74 -0.90 7.56 7.40
N TYR A 75 -1.72 6.54 7.65
CA TYR A 75 -1.29 5.14 7.58
C TYR A 75 -0.96 4.70 6.16
N PHE A 76 -1.52 5.34 5.12
CA PHE A 76 -1.11 5.06 3.74
C PHE A 76 0.39 5.32 3.52
N TRP A 77 0.95 6.37 4.12
CA TRP A 77 2.38 6.69 3.97
C TRP A 77 3.31 5.67 4.63
N LYS A 78 2.81 4.85 5.55
CA LYS A 78 3.62 3.84 6.24
C LYS A 78 4.12 2.72 5.32
N ILE A 79 3.51 2.57 4.14
CA ILE A 79 3.93 1.56 3.15
C ILE A 79 5.11 2.02 2.28
N GLU A 80 5.37 3.33 2.15
CA GLU A 80 6.32 3.89 1.19
C GLU A 80 7.74 3.31 1.38
N LYS A 81 8.30 3.47 2.57
CA LYS A 81 9.65 2.98 2.87
C LYS A 81 9.75 1.45 2.76
N PRO A 82 8.86 0.64 3.39
CA PRO A 82 8.87 -0.80 3.21
C PRO A 82 8.79 -1.24 1.74
N PHE A 83 7.99 -0.56 0.92
CA PHE A 83 7.89 -0.85 -0.51
C PHE A 83 9.21 -0.57 -1.22
N LEU A 84 9.81 0.62 -1.04
CA LEU A 84 11.08 0.97 -1.67
C LEU A 84 12.21 0.02 -1.27
N THR A 85 12.31 -0.32 0.01
CA THR A 85 13.30 -1.31 0.49
C THR A 85 13.08 -2.69 -0.12
N ALA A 86 11.82 -3.13 -0.29
CA ALA A 86 11.51 -4.39 -0.94
C ALA A 86 11.92 -4.39 -2.43
N VAL A 87 11.66 -3.28 -3.14
CA VAL A 87 12.06 -3.11 -4.54
C VAL A 87 13.58 -3.13 -4.68
N GLU A 88 14.30 -2.36 -3.87
CA GLU A 88 15.76 -2.34 -3.84
C GLU A 88 16.34 -3.74 -3.62
N THR A 89 15.85 -4.45 -2.60
CA THR A 89 16.28 -5.82 -2.27
C THR A 89 16.00 -6.80 -3.42
N THR A 90 14.84 -6.66 -4.08
CA THR A 90 14.41 -7.55 -5.16
C THR A 90 15.21 -7.32 -6.45
N LEU A 91 15.57 -6.07 -6.74
CA LEU A 91 16.29 -5.71 -7.96
C LEU A 91 17.80 -5.87 -7.81
N GLY A 92 18.35 -5.79 -6.59
CA GLY A 92 19.77 -5.97 -6.31
C GLY A 92 20.62 -5.06 -7.18
N ASP A 93 21.58 -5.64 -7.92
CA ASP A 93 22.48 -4.90 -8.82
C ASP A 93 21.77 -4.11 -9.94
N ARG A 94 20.48 -4.41 -10.22
CA ARG A 94 19.67 -3.66 -11.19
C ARG A 94 19.03 -2.40 -10.60
N TYR A 95 19.10 -2.22 -9.28
CA TYR A 95 18.59 -1.04 -8.60
C TYR A 95 19.56 0.14 -8.76
N THR A 96 19.44 0.81 -9.91
CA THR A 96 20.22 2.03 -10.22
C THR A 96 19.54 3.28 -9.65
N GLU A 97 20.27 4.40 -9.58
CA GLU A 97 19.71 5.70 -9.16
C GLU A 97 18.48 6.12 -9.98
N ASN A 98 18.48 5.82 -11.29
CA ASN A 98 17.33 6.10 -12.15
C ASN A 98 16.12 5.25 -11.76
N VAL A 99 16.34 3.97 -11.47
CA VAL A 99 15.29 3.05 -11.03
C VAL A 99 14.73 3.48 -9.68
N GLU A 100 15.59 3.82 -8.73
CA GLU A 100 15.19 4.38 -7.43
C GLU A 100 14.28 5.60 -7.59
N ASN A 101 14.68 6.55 -8.45
CA ASN A 101 13.92 7.77 -8.65
C ASN A 101 12.54 7.49 -9.28
N ILE A 102 12.46 6.57 -10.23
CA ILE A 102 11.18 6.13 -10.83
C ILE A 102 10.26 5.56 -9.74
N TYR A 103 10.75 4.60 -8.96
CA TYR A 103 9.91 3.96 -7.93
C TYR A 103 9.47 4.94 -6.83
N LYS A 104 10.32 5.89 -6.43
CA LYS A 104 9.96 6.98 -5.50
C LYS A 104 8.82 7.83 -6.04
N ILE A 105 8.87 8.23 -7.30
CA ILE A 105 7.81 9.03 -7.92
C ILE A 105 6.52 8.20 -8.03
N THR A 106 6.62 6.95 -8.49
CA THR A 106 5.48 6.06 -8.68
C THR A 106 4.75 5.79 -7.36
N ILE A 107 5.44 5.37 -6.30
CA ILE A 107 4.79 5.04 -5.04
C ILE A 107 4.13 6.26 -4.40
N LYS A 108 4.80 7.42 -4.48
CA LYS A 108 4.25 8.69 -4.00
C LYS A 108 2.96 9.04 -4.72
N PHE A 109 2.95 8.95 -6.05
CA PHE A 109 1.77 9.24 -6.87
C PHE A 109 0.60 8.31 -6.55
N ILE A 110 0.86 7.02 -6.34
CA ILE A 110 -0.16 6.04 -5.94
C ILE A 110 -0.73 6.39 -4.57
N ILE A 111 0.13 6.65 -3.56
CA ILE A 111 -0.31 6.98 -2.20
C ILE A 111 -1.16 8.26 -2.20
N GLU A 112 -0.72 9.30 -2.89
CA GLU A 112 -1.48 10.56 -3.02
C GLU A 112 -2.85 10.32 -3.69
N THR A 113 -2.93 9.40 -4.65
CA THR A 113 -4.18 9.04 -5.31
C THR A 113 -5.12 8.25 -4.39
N LEU A 114 -4.59 7.29 -3.62
CA LEU A 114 -5.35 6.57 -2.59
C LEU A 114 -5.92 7.55 -1.55
N ILE A 115 -5.12 8.52 -1.11
CA ILE A 115 -5.54 9.56 -0.16
C ILE A 115 -6.67 10.40 -0.74
N LYS A 116 -6.57 10.83 -2.00
CA LYS A 116 -7.68 11.53 -2.68
C LYS A 116 -8.96 10.70 -2.71
N GLY A 117 -8.85 9.40 -3.00
CA GLY A 117 -10.00 8.48 -2.95
C GLY A 117 -10.64 8.40 -1.57
N PHE A 118 -9.81 8.26 -0.55
CA PHE A 118 -10.22 8.24 0.85
C PHE A 118 -10.92 9.55 1.25
N ASP A 119 -10.38 10.72 0.86
CA ASP A 119 -10.95 12.03 1.19
C ASP A 119 -12.23 12.35 0.40
N ASN A 120 -12.31 11.98 -0.88
CA ASN A 120 -13.51 12.18 -1.68
C ASN A 120 -14.71 11.38 -1.15
N ALA A 121 -14.47 10.20 -0.57
CA ALA A 121 -15.52 9.41 0.08
C ALA A 121 -16.14 10.13 1.29
N ASN A 122 -15.39 11.01 1.98
CA ASN A 122 -15.93 11.84 3.07
C ASN A 122 -16.83 12.97 2.59
N ALA A 123 -16.65 13.45 1.36
CA ALA A 123 -17.45 14.55 0.81
C ALA A 123 -18.88 14.12 0.44
N THR A 124 -19.19 12.82 0.51
CA THR A 124 -20.48 12.24 0.09
C THR A 124 -21.38 11.83 1.28
N THR A 125 -21.02 12.21 2.50
CA THR A 125 -21.80 12.03 3.74
C THR A 125 -22.08 13.36 4.41
#